data_AF-A0A354M8I6-F1
#
_entry.id   AF-A0A354M8I6-F1
#
_cell.length_a   1.000
_cell.length_b   1.000
_cell.length_c   1.000
_cell.angle_alpha   90.00
_cell.angle_beta   90.00
_cell.angle_gamma   90.00
#
_symmetry.space_group_name_H-M   'P 1'
#
loop_
_entity.id
_entity.type
_entity.pdbx_description
1 polymer ?
#
loop_
_entity_poly.entity_id
_entity_poly.type
_entity_poly.pdbx_seq_one_letter_code
_entity_poly.pdbx_strand_id
1 'polypeptide(L)' 'MAFDGVFLHKITAELSAAENSHVDKIYQPSKDELVFLLRKKGFVKKLLITARPGYARLHFTEGKYENPQTPP' A
#
# COMPACT_ATOMS: atom_id res chain seq x y z
N MET A 1 -12.66 -9.38 -12.04
CA MET A 1 -12.32 -10.62 -11.31
C MET A 1 -12.43 -10.31 -9.83
N ALA A 2 -12.97 -11.24 -9.03
CA ALA A 2 -12.99 -11.08 -7.59
C ALA A 2 -11.54 -11.06 -7.06
N PHE A 3 -11.31 -10.33 -5.97
CA PHE A 3 -10.03 -10.38 -5.26
C PHE A 3 -9.94 -11.74 -4.55
N ASP A 4 -9.52 -12.77 -5.29
CA ASP A 4 -9.44 -14.16 -4.82
C ASP A 4 -8.01 -14.54 -4.36
N GLY A 5 -7.85 -15.77 -3.85
CA GLY A 5 -6.56 -16.24 -3.34
C GLY A 5 -5.48 -16.36 -4.43
N VAL A 6 -5.86 -16.63 -5.69
CA VAL A 6 -4.91 -16.75 -6.80
C VAL A 6 -4.36 -15.38 -7.16
N PHE A 7 -5.23 -14.37 -7.23
CA PHE A 7 -4.85 -12.98 -7.44
C PHE A 7 -3.99 -12.47 -6.28
N LEU A 8 -4.36 -12.78 -5.04
CA LEU A 8 -3.57 -12.43 -3.86
C LEU A 8 -2.16 -13.05 -3.92
N HIS A 9 -2.03 -14.30 -4.34
CA HIS A 9 -0.71 -14.93 -4.50
C HIS A 9 0.17 -14.17 -5.49
N LYS A 10 -0.38 -13.72 -6.63
CA LYS A 10 0.36 -12.89 -7.59
C LYS A 10 0.75 -11.53 -7.00
N ILE A 11 -0.15 -10.89 -6.27
CA ILE A 11 0.16 -9.63 -5.56
C ILE A 11 1.30 -9.85 -4.56
N THR A 12 1.27 -10.91 -3.76
CA THR A 12 2.35 -11.18 -2.78
C THR A 12 3.70 -11.38 -3.47
N ALA A 13 3.73 -12.02 -4.64
CA ALA A 13 4.95 -12.14 -5.44
C ALA A 13 5.46 -10.77 -5.93
N GLU A 14 4.58 -9.86 -6.34
CA GLU A 14 4.98 -8.49 -6.72
C GLU A 14 5.48 -7.67 -5.52
N LEU A 15 4.80 -7.81 -4.37
CA LEU A 15 5.14 -7.10 -3.14
C LEU A 15 6.46 -7.59 -2.51
N SER A 16 6.94 -8.80 -2.84
CA SER A 16 8.27 -9.28 -2.43
C SER A 16 9.40 -8.32 -2.80
N ALA A 17 9.21 -7.50 -3.84
CA ALA A 17 10.15 -6.44 -4.20
C ALA A 17 10.40 -5.43 -3.07
N ALA A 18 9.48 -5.27 -2.13
CA ALA A 18 9.63 -4.42 -0.94
C ALA A 18 10.24 -5.13 0.28
N GLU A 19 10.60 -6.41 0.20
CA GLU A 19 11.30 -7.10 1.29
C GLU A 19 12.58 -6.36 1.68
N ASN A 20 12.90 -6.35 2.97
CA ASN A 20 14.01 -5.62 3.56
C ASN A 20 13.97 -4.09 3.34
N SER A 21 12.81 -3.53 2.96
CA SER A 21 12.61 -2.09 2.97
C SER A 21 12.25 -1.57 4.35
N HIS A 22 12.67 -0.35 4.64
CA HIS A 22 12.26 0.38 5.82
C HIS A 22 10.98 1.16 5.53
N VAL A 23 10.07 1.21 6.50
CA VAL A 23 8.91 2.11 6.47
C VAL A 23 9.39 3.50 6.86
N ASP A 24 9.40 4.42 5.89
CA ASP A 24 9.86 5.80 6.06
C ASP A 24 8.73 6.65 6.67
N LYS A 25 7.51 6.53 6.12
CA LYS A 25 6.33 7.26 6.58
C LYS A 25 5.08 6.40 6.45
N ILE A 26 4.14 6.63 7.35
CA ILE A 26 2.81 6.03 7.31
C ILE A 26 1.79 7.16 7.25
N TYR A 27 0.85 7.04 6.33
CA TYR A 27 -0.23 7.99 6.09
C TYR A 27 -1.57 7.27 6.15
N GLN A 28 -2.59 7.92 6.70
CA GLN A 28 -3.96 7.42 6.72
C GLN A 28 -4.87 8.45 6.02
N PRO A 29 -4.99 8.42 4.68
CA PRO A 29 -5.79 9.40 3.93
C PRO A 29 -7.28 9.30 4.23
N SER A 30 -7.75 8.09 4.57
CA SER A 30 -9.13 7.83 4.99
C SER A 30 -9.17 6.72 6.02
N LYS A 31 -10.31 6.55 6.69
CA LYS A 31 -10.48 5.56 7.77
C LYS A 31 -10.05 4.14 7.39
N ASP A 32 -10.34 3.71 6.16
CA ASP A 32 -10.10 2.36 5.68
C ASP A 32 -8.91 2.27 4.70
N GLU A 33 -8.04 3.28 4.67
CA GLU A 33 -6.89 3.34 3.77
C GLU A 33 -5.61 3.75 4.48
N LEU A 34 -4.54 2.99 4.24
CA LEU A 34 -3.20 3.29 4.69
C LEU A 34 -2.26 3.35 3.49
N VAL A 35 -1.34 4.32 3.52
CA VAL A 35 -0.29 4.46 2.52
C VAL A 35 1.06 4.42 3.23
N PHE A 36 1.84 3.38 2.94
CA PHE A 36 3.18 3.22 3.51
C PHE A 36 4.20 3.69 2.48
N LEU A 37 5.08 4.60 2.87
CA LEU A 37 6.23 4.97 2.08
C LEU A 37 7.39 4.01 2.44
N LEU A 38 7.78 3.17 1.49
CA LEU A 38 8.79 2.15 1.65
C LEU A 38 10.08 2.57 0.97
N ARG A 39 11.20 2.48 1.69
CA ARG A 39 12.52 2.90 1.23
C ARG A 39 13.58 1.83 1.49
N LYS A 40 14.35 1.51 0.45
CA LYS A 40 15.67 0.86 0.55
C LYS A 40 16.56 1.38 -0.59
N LYS A 41 17.83 0.99 -0.62
CA LYS A 41 18.77 1.41 -1.67
C LYS A 41 18.18 1.11 -3.06
N GLY A 42 17.97 2.14 -3.87
CA GLY A 42 17.41 2.01 -5.23
C GLY A 42 15.90 1.73 -5.29
N PHE A 43 15.17 1.81 -4.18
CA PHE A 43 13.73 1.52 -4.13
C PHE A 43 13.02 2.55 -3.25
N VAL A 44 12.14 3.33 -3.88
CA VAL A 44 11.22 4.24 -3.19
C VAL A 44 9.85 4.02 -3.80
N LYS A 45 8.97 3.33 -3.06
CA LYS A 45 7.59 3.05 -3.52
C LYS A 45 6.59 3.34 -2.42
N LYS A 46 5.36 3.64 -2.82
CA LYS A 46 4.23 3.76 -1.91
C LYS A 46 3.40 2.48 -2.00
N LEU A 47 3.09 1.86 -0.89
CA LEU A 47 2.19 0.72 -0.79
C LEU A 47 0.83 1.23 -0.28
N LEU A 48 -0.21 1.09 -1.09
CA LEU A 48 -1.59 1.32 -0.65
C LEU A 48 -2.16 0.03 -0.07
N ILE A 49 -2.75 0.16 1.11
CA ILE A 49 -3.55 -0.86 1.77
C ILE A 49 -4.95 -0.28 1.93
N THR A 50 -5.96 -0.90 1.34
CA THR A 50 -7.35 -0.48 1.53
C THR A 50 -8.22 -1.64 1.98
N ALA A 51 -9.03 -1.39 3.00
CA ALA A 51 -10.05 -2.29 3.52
C ALA A 51 -11.47 -1.83 3.16
N ARG A 52 -11.61 -0.90 2.21
CA ARG A 52 -12.93 -0.41 1.80
C ARG A 52 -13.80 -1.55 1.26
N PRO A 53 -15.07 -1.67 1.71
CA PRO A 53 -15.99 -2.67 1.19
C PRO A 53 -16.09 -2.59 -0.35
N GLY A 54 -15.95 -3.72 -1.02
CA GLY A 54 -15.98 -3.81 -2.49
C GLY A 54 -14.71 -3.37 -3.23
N TYR A 55 -13.74 -2.75 -2.56
CA TYR A 55 -12.50 -2.25 -3.16
C TYR A 55 -11.22 -2.69 -2.43
N ALA A 56 -11.35 -3.58 -1.44
CA ALA A 56 -10.25 -4.07 -0.63
C ALA A 56 -9.13 -4.66 -1.50
N ARG A 57 -7.92 -4.11 -1.38
CA ARG A 57 -6.75 -4.51 -2.17
C ARG A 57 -5.46 -3.97 -1.58
N LEU A 58 -4.35 -4.54 -2.05
CA LEU A 58 -2.98 -4.16 -1.73
C LEU A 58 -2.21 -4.00 -3.05
N HIS A 59 -1.52 -2.87 -3.25
CA HIS A 59 -0.67 -2.66 -4.44
C HIS A 59 0.29 -1.49 -4.25
N PHE A 60 1.39 -1.48 -5.01
CA PHE A 60 2.19 -0.27 -5.16
C PHE A 60 1.41 0.77 -5.98
N THR A 61 1.49 2.02 -5.56
CA THR A 61 0.72 3.12 -6.15
C THR A 61 1.61 4.32 -6.46
N GLU A 62 1.32 5.00 -7.56
CA GLU A 62 1.87 6.32 -7.89
C GLU A 62 0.88 7.45 -7.53
N GLY A 63 -0.28 7.08 -6.98
CA GLY A 63 -1.33 7.99 -6.56
C GLY A 63 -0.82 9.05 -5.59
N LYS A 64 -1.32 10.27 -5.78
CA LYS A 64 -1.21 11.35 -4.79
C LYS A 64 -2.39 11.21 -3.85
N TYR A 65 -2.10 10.92 -2.58
CA TYR A 65 -3.09 10.89 -1.52
C TYR A 65 -2.88 12.13 -0.68
N GLU A 66 -3.93 12.93 -0.52
CA GLU A 66 -3.89 14.05 0.41
C GLU A 66 -3.92 13.49 1.82
N ASN A 67 -2.91 13.88 2.59
CA ASN A 67 -2.87 13.48 3.99
C ASN A 67 -3.68 14.51 4.78
N PRO A 68 -4.59 14.09 5.68
CA PRO A 68 -5.28 15.04 6.55
C PRO A 68 -4.25 15.85 7.37
N GLN A 69 -4.57 17.11 7.65
CA GLN A 69 -3.64 18.01 8.37
C GLN A 69 -3.33 17.52 9.79
N THR A 70 -4.22 16.72 10.37
CA THR A 70 -4.06 16.09 11.68
C THR A 70 -4.05 14.57 11.52
N PRO A 71 -3.03 13.88 12.06
CA PRO A 71 -3.03 12.42 12.08
C PRO A 71 -4.17 11.91 12.98
N PRO A 72 -4.99 10.96 12.52
CA PRO A 72 -5.95 10.24 13.36
C PRO A 72 -5.25 9.28 14.35
#